data_AF-A0A9P9I6I2-F1
#
_entry.id   AF-A0A9P9I6I2-F1
#
_cell.length_a   1.000
_cell.length_b   1.000
_cell.length_c   1.000
_cell.angle_alpha   90.00
_cell.angle_beta   90.00
_cell.angle_gamma   90.00
#
_symmetry.space_group_name_H-M   'P 1'
#
loop_
_entity.id
_entity.type
_entity.pdbx_description
1 polymer ?
#
loop_
_entity_poly.entity_id
_entity_poly.type
_entity_poly.pdbx_seq_one_letter_code
_entity_poly.pdbx_strand_id
1 'polypeptide(L)'
;MPSMPTSGWVGVIRSRLKNYTINTVPSHSGKDHQAFIKGTFYNHGLPEPGIVAKRNPERHRETRRLLSHGFSAKALKEQEGLLVEYIDLFVSQLAKHGTKSTGVNMKEWFNWLSFDIIGELAFRESFGAVKAAKSHFWINTIHDGAYLVTMFQIRR
;
A
#
# COMPACT_ATOMS: atom_id res chain seq x y z
N MET A 1 -4.83 17.15 29.02
CA MET A 1 -4.91 17.52 27.58
C MET A 1 -6.24 17.02 27.05
N PRO A 2 -7.04 17.82 26.33
CA PRO A 2 -8.36 17.37 25.88
C PRO A 2 -8.21 16.26 24.84
N SER A 3 -8.84 15.11 25.09
CA SER A 3 -8.92 14.01 24.14
C SER A 3 -9.63 14.49 22.87
N MET A 4 -8.96 14.40 21.72
CA MET A 4 -9.58 14.72 20.44
C MET A 4 -10.74 13.75 20.13
N PRO A 5 -11.87 14.25 19.60
CA PRO A 5 -12.95 13.38 19.15
C PRO A 5 -12.50 12.55 17.94
N THR A 6 -12.78 11.25 17.98
CA THR A 6 -12.35 10.17 17.07
C THR A 6 -12.89 10.24 15.63
N SER A 7 -13.27 11.41 15.14
CA SER A 7 -13.79 11.58 13.77
C SER A 7 -13.60 12.99 13.17
N GLY A 8 -13.09 13.96 13.95
CA GLY A 8 -13.00 15.35 13.50
C GLY A 8 -11.98 15.58 12.38
N TRP A 9 -10.90 14.81 12.35
CA TRP A 9 -9.82 14.97 11.37
C TRP A 9 -10.20 14.54 9.95
N VAL A 10 -11.10 13.56 9.80
CA VAL A 10 -11.65 13.18 8.50
C VAL A 10 -12.42 14.35 7.89
N GLY A 11 -13.18 15.09 8.70
CA GLY A 11 -13.87 16.31 8.29
C GLY A 11 -12.91 17.42 7.87
N VAL A 12 -11.81 17.61 8.61
CA VAL A 12 -10.76 18.60 8.30
C VAL A 12 -9.98 18.23 7.03
N ILE A 13 -9.67 16.95 6.83
CA ILE A 13 -9.01 16.46 5.62
C ILE A 13 -9.96 16.60 4.43
N ARG A 14 -11.22 16.15 4.54
CA ARG A 14 -12.21 16.34 3.46
C ARG A 14 -12.43 17.81 3.13
N SER A 15 -12.50 18.71 4.12
CA SER A 15 -12.66 20.14 3.85
C SER A 15 -11.45 20.73 3.12
N ARG A 16 -10.22 20.29 3.44
CA ARG A 16 -9.00 20.66 2.71
C ARG A 16 -8.88 20.00 1.34
N LEU A 17 -9.37 18.77 1.18
CA LEU A 17 -9.33 18.01 -0.07
C LEU A 17 -10.45 18.35 -1.04
N LYS A 18 -11.51 19.07 -0.63
CA LYS A 18 -12.56 19.57 -1.54
C LYS A 18 -12.00 20.38 -2.71
N ASN A 19 -10.82 20.97 -2.55
CA ASN A 19 -10.11 21.74 -3.57
C ASN A 19 -9.06 20.91 -4.34
N TYR A 20 -8.83 19.65 -3.94
CA TYR A 20 -7.99 18.70 -4.64
C TYR A 20 -8.89 17.71 -5.38
N THR A 21 -9.26 18.05 -6.61
CA THR A 21 -9.80 17.05 -7.54
C THR A 21 -8.68 16.05 -7.78
N ILE A 22 -8.91 14.75 -7.52
CA ILE A 22 -8.06 13.70 -8.08
C ILE A 22 -8.34 13.73 -9.58
N ASN A 23 -7.67 14.66 -10.27
CA ASN A 23 -7.64 14.66 -11.72
C ASN A 23 -7.01 13.31 -12.07
N THR A 24 -7.83 12.42 -12.62
CA THR A 24 -7.32 11.19 -13.21
C THR A 24 -6.27 11.64 -14.22
N VAL A 25 -5.00 11.31 -13.95
CA VAL A 25 -3.93 11.59 -14.90
C VAL A 25 -4.40 10.97 -16.22
N PRO A 26 -4.59 11.76 -17.29
CA PRO A 26 -4.99 11.22 -18.57
C PRO A 26 -4.01 10.12 -18.93
N SER A 27 -4.53 8.93 -19.29
CA SER A 27 -3.69 7.89 -19.86
C SER A 27 -3.08 8.47 -21.14
N HIS A 28 -1.81 8.89 -21.09
CA HIS A 28 -1.04 9.41 -22.22
C HIS A 28 -0.71 8.32 -23.27
N SER A 29 -1.42 7.20 -23.26
CA SER A 29 -1.31 6.18 -24.31
C SER A 29 -2.07 6.67 -25.54
N GLY A 30 -1.46 7.58 -26.31
CA GLY A 30 -1.80 7.71 -27.73
C GLY A 30 -1.72 6.33 -28.39
N LYS A 31 -2.62 6.05 -29.34
CA LYS A 31 -2.71 4.75 -30.03
C LYS A 31 -1.43 4.35 -30.78
N ASP A 32 -0.47 5.28 -30.90
CA ASP A 32 0.75 5.12 -31.70
C ASP A 32 2.03 4.91 -30.88
N HIS A 33 1.96 4.82 -29.55
CA HIS A 33 3.15 4.55 -28.73
C HIS A 33 3.25 3.08 -28.33
N GLN A 34 4.32 2.42 -28.81
CA GLN A 34 4.67 1.06 -28.42
C GLN A 34 4.94 1.01 -26.91
N ALA A 35 4.43 -0.03 -26.24
CA ALA A 35 4.65 -0.21 -24.82
C ALA A 35 6.14 -0.40 -24.51
N PHE A 36 6.69 0.43 -23.62
CA PHE A 36 8.06 0.26 -23.16
C PHE A 36 8.20 -1.06 -22.41
N ILE A 37 9.06 -1.94 -22.90
CA ILE A 37 9.29 -3.25 -22.29
C ILE A 37 10.12 -3.06 -21.01
N LYS A 38 9.61 -3.57 -19.89
CA LYS A 38 10.33 -3.54 -18.61
C LYS A 38 11.73 -4.16 -18.75
N GLY A 39 12.70 -3.54 -18.08
CA GLY A 39 14.10 -3.98 -18.09
C GLY A 39 14.30 -5.41 -17.56
N THR A 40 15.50 -5.95 -17.77
CA THR A 40 15.89 -7.29 -17.32
C THR A 40 15.88 -7.45 -15.80
N PHE A 41 15.90 -6.36 -15.03
CA PHE A 41 15.68 -6.35 -13.59
C PHE A 41 14.39 -7.09 -13.16
N TYR A 42 13.34 -7.06 -13.97
CA TYR A 42 12.07 -7.75 -13.67
C TYR A 42 12.07 -9.22 -14.09
N ASN A 43 13.18 -9.73 -14.62
CA ASN A 43 13.33 -11.14 -14.94
C ASN A 43 13.74 -11.94 -13.70
N HIS A 44 12.76 -12.27 -12.86
CA HIS A 44 12.99 -13.04 -11.62
C HIS A 44 13.17 -14.55 -11.85
N GLY A 45 13.16 -15.04 -13.10
CA GLY A 45 13.31 -16.46 -13.40
C GLY A 45 12.11 -17.34 -13.02
N LEU A 46 10.99 -16.73 -12.61
CA LEU A 46 9.75 -17.45 -12.31
C LEU A 46 8.99 -17.76 -13.62
N PRO A 47 8.41 -18.97 -13.76
CA PRO A 47 7.63 -19.35 -14.96
C PRO A 47 6.47 -18.39 -15.24
N GLU A 48 5.77 -17.94 -14.19
CA GLU A 48 4.69 -16.96 -14.28
C GLU A 48 4.90 -15.83 -13.25
N PRO A 49 5.51 -14.70 -13.65
CA PRO A 49 5.73 -13.57 -12.75
C PRO A 49 4.41 -12.84 -12.44
N GLY A 50 4.31 -12.31 -11.22
CA GLY A 50 3.23 -11.40 -10.83
C GLY A 50 3.17 -10.14 -11.69
N ILE A 51 2.06 -9.39 -11.63
CA ILE A 51 1.82 -8.23 -12.49
C ILE A 51 2.96 -7.19 -12.48
N VAL A 52 3.57 -6.95 -11.32
CA VAL A 52 4.69 -6.01 -11.17
C VAL A 52 5.87 -6.40 -12.06
N ALA A 53 6.20 -7.69 -12.07
CA ALA A 53 7.36 -8.24 -12.76
C ALA A 53 7.11 -8.68 -14.21
N LYS A 54 5.84 -8.81 -14.60
CA LYS A 54 5.47 -9.27 -15.94
C LYS A 54 5.96 -8.30 -17.01
N ARG A 55 6.89 -8.79 -17.86
CA ARG A 55 7.56 -8.01 -18.92
C ARG A 55 6.82 -8.01 -20.26
N ASN A 56 6.12 -9.11 -20.59
CA ASN A 56 5.29 -9.20 -21.80
C ASN A 56 4.09 -8.23 -21.68
N PRO A 57 3.96 -7.21 -22.55
CA PRO A 57 2.91 -6.19 -22.44
C PRO A 57 1.48 -6.73 -22.56
N GLU A 58 1.25 -7.73 -23.41
CA GLU A 58 -0.05 -8.35 -23.66
C GLU A 58 -0.53 -9.09 -22.42
N ARG A 59 0.29 -10.01 -21.89
CA ARG A 59 -0.01 -10.74 -20.65
C ARG A 59 -0.14 -9.80 -19.45
N HIS A 60 0.64 -8.71 -19.41
CA HIS A 60 0.52 -7.68 -18.39
C HIS A 60 -0.83 -6.97 -18.48
N ARG A 61 -1.28 -6.63 -19.70
CA ARG A 61 -2.58 -6.00 -19.95
C ARG A 61 -3.74 -6.90 -19.51
N GLU A 62 -3.66 -8.18 -19.79
CA GLU A 62 -4.66 -9.17 -19.33
C GLU A 62 -4.74 -9.20 -17.81
N THR A 63 -3.60 -9.36 -17.12
CA THR A 63 -3.57 -9.39 -15.65
C THR A 63 -4.06 -8.07 -15.05
N ARG A 64 -3.66 -6.93 -15.64
CA ARG A 64 -4.12 -5.60 -15.23
C ARG A 64 -5.64 -5.46 -15.37
N ARG A 65 -6.21 -5.96 -16.48
CA ARG A 65 -7.66 -5.91 -16.72
C ARG A 65 -8.42 -6.66 -15.62
N LEU A 66 -7.95 -7.85 -15.25
CA LEU A 66 -8.55 -8.64 -14.17
C LEU A 66 -8.52 -7.90 -12.82
N LEU A 67 -7.40 -7.26 -12.48
CA LEU A 67 -7.26 -6.52 -11.22
C LEU A 67 -7.98 -5.16 -11.21
N SER A 68 -8.23 -4.55 -12.37
CA SER A 68 -8.69 -3.17 -12.47
C SER A 68 -10.00 -2.85 -11.73
N HIS A 69 -10.90 -3.84 -11.60
CA HIS A 69 -12.16 -3.66 -10.88
C HIS A 69 -11.96 -3.32 -9.40
N GLY A 70 -11.01 -3.99 -8.74
CA GLY A 70 -10.67 -3.76 -7.32
C GLY A 70 -10.01 -2.40 -7.06
N PHE A 71 -9.50 -1.73 -8.10
CA PHE A 71 -8.87 -0.41 -8.03
C PHE A 71 -9.72 0.69 -8.70
N SER A 72 -11.00 0.41 -8.98
CA SER A 72 -11.92 1.40 -9.54
C SER A 72 -12.25 2.49 -8.51
N ALA A 73 -12.60 3.70 -8.97
CA ALA A 73 -12.98 4.80 -8.07
C ALA A 73 -14.16 4.43 -7.15
N LYS A 74 -15.08 3.59 -7.63
CA LYS A 74 -16.18 3.05 -6.84
C LYS A 74 -15.67 2.13 -5.73
N ALA A 75 -14.82 1.15 -6.06
CA ALA A 75 -14.24 0.23 -5.08
C ALA A 75 -13.41 0.97 -4.02
N LEU A 76 -12.60 1.96 -4.43
CA LEU A 76 -11.82 2.79 -3.50
C LEU A 76 -12.72 3.60 -2.55
N LYS A 77 -13.84 4.13 -3.05
CA LYS A 77 -14.84 4.83 -2.21
C LYS A 77 -15.52 3.89 -1.22
N GLU A 78 -15.86 2.68 -1.65
CA GLU A 78 -16.45 1.65 -0.78
C GLU A 78 -15.48 1.20 0.33
N GLN A 79 -14.17 1.23 0.06
CA GLN A 79 -13.12 0.89 1.03
C GLN A 79 -12.70 2.05 1.95
N GLU A 80 -13.18 3.27 1.71
CA GLU A 80 -12.76 4.47 2.44
C GLU A 80 -12.98 4.33 3.96
N GLY A 81 -14.14 3.78 4.37
CA GLY A 81 -14.48 3.60 5.79
C GLY A 81 -13.46 2.73 6.53
N LEU A 82 -13.06 1.61 5.92
CA LEU A 82 -12.05 0.70 6.46
C LEU A 82 -10.70 1.40 6.61
N LEU A 83 -10.28 2.19 5.62
CA LEU A 83 -9.01 2.93 5.71
C LEU A 83 -9.04 3.95 6.84
N VAL A 84 -10.16 4.64 7.04
CA VAL A 84 -10.34 5.59 8.16
C VAL A 84 -10.16 4.87 9.50
N GLU A 85 -10.77 3.70 9.69
CA GLU A 85 -10.62 2.92 10.93
C GLU A 85 -9.17 2.55 11.24
N TYR A 86 -8.40 2.11 10.24
CA TYR A 86 -6.98 1.80 10.41
C TYR A 86 -6.14 3.05 10.67
N ILE A 87 -6.45 4.17 10.04
CA ILE A 87 -5.78 5.45 10.28
C ILE A 87 -6.08 5.96 11.70
N ASP A 88 -7.32 5.87 12.16
CA ASP A 88 -7.70 6.27 13.52
C ASP A 88 -6.99 5.39 14.56
N LEU A 89 -6.96 4.07 14.33
CA LEU A 89 -6.19 3.15 15.17
C LEU A 89 -4.71 3.54 15.20
N PHE A 90 -4.11 3.80 14.04
CA PHE A 90 -2.72 4.22 13.89
C PHE A 90 -2.42 5.50 14.66
N VAL A 91 -3.21 6.54 14.47
CA VAL A 91 -3.06 7.83 15.18
C VAL A 91 -3.23 7.62 16.68
N SER A 92 -4.21 6.82 17.12
CA SER A 92 -4.43 6.55 18.54
C SER A 92 -3.22 5.87 19.19
N GLN A 93 -2.57 4.96 18.47
CA GLN A 93 -1.41 4.23 18.95
C GLN A 93 -0.16 5.12 18.94
N LEU A 94 0.03 5.95 17.91
CA LEU A 94 1.09 6.96 17.91
C LEU A 94 0.96 7.97 19.05
N ALA A 95 -0.27 8.39 19.40
CA ALA A 95 -0.47 9.28 20.54
C ALA A 95 -0.06 8.64 21.87
N LYS A 96 -0.23 7.31 22.02
CA LYS A 96 0.19 6.57 23.22
C LYS A 96 1.70 6.32 23.29
N HIS A 97 2.32 6.01 22.16
CA HIS A 97 3.72 5.56 22.11
C HIS A 97 4.71 6.69 21.77
N GLY A 98 4.26 7.71 21.05
CA GLY A 98 5.08 8.83 20.54
C GLY A 98 5.41 9.92 21.56
N THR A 99 4.77 9.92 22.72
CA THR A 99 5.04 10.87 23.82
C THR A 99 6.24 10.45 24.70
N LYS A 100 6.79 9.26 24.45
CA LYS A 100 7.99 8.77 25.15
C LYS A 100 9.22 9.55 24.70
N SER A 101 10.18 9.75 25.60
CA SER A 101 11.44 10.48 25.32
C SER A 101 12.27 9.86 24.20
N THR A 102 12.13 8.55 23.97
CA THR A 102 12.81 7.81 22.90
C THR A 102 12.16 7.99 21.52
N GLY A 103 10.98 8.61 21.45
CA GLY A 103 10.18 8.68 20.23
C GLY A 103 9.73 7.31 19.73
N VAL A 104 9.32 7.27 18.46
CA VAL A 104 8.88 6.06 17.75
C VAL A 104 9.52 5.98 16.37
N ASN A 105 9.78 4.75 15.89
CA ASN A 105 10.32 4.51 14.56
C ASN A 105 9.20 4.58 13.51
N MET A 106 9.01 5.74 12.88
CA MET A 106 7.94 5.94 11.90
C MET A 106 8.00 4.99 10.69
N LYS A 107 9.20 4.52 10.29
CA LYS A 107 9.34 3.50 9.24
C LYS A 107 8.57 2.23 9.60
N GLU A 108 8.76 1.76 10.82
CA GLU A 108 8.14 0.53 11.31
C GLU A 108 6.62 0.69 11.46
N TRP A 109 6.19 1.82 12.01
CA TRP A 109 4.77 2.18 12.12
C TRP A 109 4.07 2.23 10.76
N PHE A 110 4.68 2.85 9.74
CA PHE A 110 4.11 2.86 8.39
C PHE A 110 4.08 1.48 7.73
N ASN A 111 5.09 0.64 7.99
CA ASN A 111 5.07 -0.74 7.53
C ASN A 111 3.89 -1.50 8.16
N TRP A 112 3.70 -1.42 9.48
CA TRP A 112 2.57 -2.05 10.16
C TRP A 112 1.23 -1.61 9.59
N LEU A 113 1.03 -0.30 9.42
CA LEU A 113 -0.20 0.25 8.83
C LEU A 113 -0.43 -0.29 7.42
N SER A 114 0.61 -0.31 6.58
CA SER A 114 0.52 -0.77 5.20
C SER A 114 0.17 -2.25 5.12
N PHE A 115 0.82 -3.09 5.94
CA PHE A 115 0.57 -4.53 5.97
C PHE A 115 -0.81 -4.86 6.54
N ASP A 116 -1.25 -4.19 7.61
CA ASP A 116 -2.59 -4.38 8.16
C ASP A 116 -3.69 -4.01 7.14
N ILE A 117 -3.53 -2.87 6.44
CA ILE A 117 -4.46 -2.45 5.37
C ILE A 117 -4.45 -3.44 4.20
N ILE A 118 -3.27 -3.82 3.70
CA ILE A 118 -3.17 -4.75 2.56
C ILE A 118 -3.73 -6.12 2.94
N GLY A 119 -3.44 -6.61 4.16
CA GLY A 119 -3.97 -7.87 4.67
C GLY A 119 -5.50 -7.88 4.71
N GLU A 120 -6.09 -6.81 5.24
CA GLU A 120 -7.55 -6.67 5.29
C GLU A 120 -8.17 -6.61 3.88
N LEU A 121 -7.58 -5.83 2.97
CA LEU A 121 -8.11 -5.65 1.62
C LEU A 121 -7.93 -6.88 0.73
N ALA A 122 -6.81 -7.60 0.85
CA ALA A 122 -6.48 -8.74 0.00
C ALA A 122 -7.04 -10.06 0.56
N PHE A 123 -7.02 -10.24 1.87
CA PHE A 123 -7.29 -11.53 2.52
C PHE A 123 -8.41 -11.47 3.56
N ARG A 124 -9.00 -10.30 3.82
CA ARG A 124 -9.96 -10.08 4.93
C ARG A 124 -9.37 -10.46 6.29
N GLU A 125 -8.05 -10.36 6.41
CA GLU A 125 -7.32 -10.70 7.63
C GLU A 125 -6.19 -9.70 7.86
N SER A 126 -6.31 -8.93 8.93
CA SER A 126 -5.26 -8.05 9.42
C SER A 126 -4.13 -8.83 10.09
N PHE A 127 -2.89 -8.33 9.98
CA PHE A 127 -1.79 -8.85 10.80
C PHE A 127 -1.85 -8.34 12.24
N GLY A 128 -2.71 -7.35 12.52
CA GLY A 128 -2.89 -6.75 13.84
C GLY A 128 -1.66 -6.02 14.36
N ALA A 129 -0.72 -5.66 13.49
CA ALA A 129 0.58 -5.13 13.86
C ALA A 129 0.48 -3.74 14.52
N VAL A 130 -0.41 -2.87 14.01
CA VAL A 130 -0.65 -1.54 14.60
C VAL A 130 -1.29 -1.66 15.99
N LYS A 131 -2.27 -2.55 16.15
CA LYS A 131 -2.95 -2.78 17.43
C LYS A 131 -2.00 -3.32 18.48
N ALA A 132 -1.14 -4.26 18.10
CA ALA A 132 -0.14 -4.86 18.97
C ALA A 132 1.09 -3.96 19.21
N ALA A 133 1.27 -2.90 18.40
CA ALA A 133 2.49 -2.10 18.34
C ALA A 133 3.74 -2.98 18.20
N LYS A 134 3.64 -4.03 17.38
CA LYS A 134 4.65 -5.07 17.21
C LYS A 134 4.55 -5.70 15.83
N SER A 135 5.71 -5.94 15.21
CA SER A 135 5.80 -6.66 13.95
C SER A 135 5.27 -8.09 14.07
N HIS A 136 4.36 -8.46 13.16
CA HIS A 136 3.96 -9.85 12.94
C HIS A 136 5.08 -10.61 12.21
N PHE A 137 5.25 -11.91 12.47
CA PHE A 137 6.37 -12.67 11.89
C PHE A 137 6.38 -12.62 10.34
N TRP A 138 5.21 -12.68 9.71
CA TRP A 138 5.07 -12.56 8.25
C TRP A 138 5.64 -11.27 7.68
N ILE A 139 5.51 -10.14 8.39
CA ILE A 139 6.05 -8.84 7.95
C ILE A 139 7.58 -8.91 7.85
N ASN A 140 8.21 -9.50 8.87
CA ASN A 140 9.66 -9.69 8.89
C ASN A 140 10.11 -10.63 7.76
N THR A 141 9.42 -11.77 7.58
CA THR A 141 9.72 -12.73 6.52
C THR A 141 9.66 -12.10 5.13
N ILE A 142 8.66 -11.23 4.87
CA ILE A 142 8.53 -10.53 3.59
C ILE A 142 9.71 -9.57 3.36
N HIS A 143 10.10 -8.82 4.39
CA HIS A 143 11.25 -7.91 4.30
C HIS A 143 12.54 -8.68 3.99
N ASP A 144 12.81 -9.75 4.71
CA ASP A 144 14.01 -10.57 4.51
C ASP A 144 14.04 -11.19 3.12
N GLY A 145 12.89 -11.69 2.64
CA GLY A 145 12.74 -12.22 1.29
C GLY A 145 13.00 -11.17 0.20
N ALA A 146 12.53 -9.93 0.38
CA ALA A 146 12.75 -8.85 -0.57
C ALA A 146 14.23 -8.48 -0.72
N TYR A 147 14.98 -8.46 0.39
CA TYR A 147 16.42 -8.26 0.36
C TYR A 147 17.13 -9.38 -0.39
N LEU A 148 16.76 -10.64 -0.15
CA LEU A 148 17.35 -11.79 -0.84
C LEU A 148 17.17 -11.68 -2.36
N VAL A 149 15.95 -11.41 -2.84
CA VAL A 149 15.67 -11.26 -4.29
C VAL A 149 16.52 -10.15 -4.89
N THR A 150 16.61 -8.99 -4.23
CA THR A 150 17.40 -7.85 -4.72
C THR A 150 18.89 -8.19 -4.79
N MET A 151 19.42 -8.86 -3.77
CA MET A 151 20.83 -9.27 -3.73
C MET A 151 21.19 -10.27 -4.84
N PHE A 152 20.32 -11.25 -5.12
CA PHE A 152 20.53 -12.19 -6.23
C PHE A 152 20.52 -11.51 -7.61
N GLN A 153 19.81 -10.39 -7.74
CA GLN A 153 19.73 -9.63 -8.99
C GLN A 153 20.91 -8.71 -9.24
N ILE A 154 21.50 -8.13 -8.19
CA ILE A 154 22.71 -7.29 -8.30
C ILE A 154 23.95 -8.14 -8.56
N ARG A 155 23.96 -9.38 -8.05
CA ARG A 155 25.11 -10.30 -8.19
C ARG A 155 25.24 -10.95 -9.59
N ARG A 156 24.24 -10.80 -10.46
CA ARG A 156 24.27 -11.28 -11.85
C ARG A 156 24.72 -10.19 -12.80
#